data_AF-A0A846G2H8-F1
#
_entry.id   AF-A0A846G2H8-F1
#
_cell.length_a   1.000
_cell.length_b   1.000
_cell.length_c   1.000
_cell.angle_alpha   90.00
_cell.angle_beta   90.00
_cell.angle_gamma   90.00
#
_symmetry.space_group_name_H-M   'P 1'
#
loop_
_entity.id
_entity.type
_entity.pdbx_description
1 polymer ?
#
loop_
_entity_poly.entity_id
_entity_poly.type
_entity_poly.pdbx_seq_one_letter_code
_entity_poly.pdbx_strand_id
1 'polypeptide(L)' 'MAPELEEVPLGKTDRFNNLGINSVNRAEIIMTVMEEFWLNVPRIELARAKNIGELPDLFLGKL' A
#
# COMPACT_ATOMS: atom_id res chain seq x y z
N MET A 1 -8.52 -23.53 -12.11
CA MET A 1 -9.45 -22.39 -12.16
C MET A 1 -9.32 -21.73 -10.80
N ALA A 2 -8.60 -20.62 -10.70
CA ALA A 2 -8.44 -19.92 -9.43
C ALA A 2 -9.83 -19.41 -9.04
N PRO A 3 -10.35 -19.76 -7.85
CA PRO A 3 -11.67 -19.32 -7.44
C PRO A 3 -11.69 -17.80 -7.48
N GLU A 4 -12.76 -17.29 -8.05
CA GLU A 4 -13.05 -15.89 -8.30
C GLU A 4 -12.43 -14.97 -7.24
N LEU A 5 -11.56 -14.04 -7.67
CA LEU A 5 -11.33 -12.81 -6.91
C LEU A 5 -12.70 -12.15 -6.83
N GLU A 6 -13.47 -12.43 -5.78
CA GLU A 6 -14.66 -11.65 -5.47
C GLU A 6 -14.21 -10.19 -5.49
N GLU A 7 -14.80 -9.39 -6.38
CA GLU A 7 -14.50 -7.97 -6.50
C GLU A 7 -15.05 -7.26 -5.26
N VAL A 8 -14.36 -7.44 -4.13
CA VAL A 8 -14.63 -6.71 -2.91
C VAL A 8 -14.15 -5.29 -3.16
N PRO A 9 -15.06 -4.29 -3.16
CA PRO A 9 -14.66 -2.91 -3.38
C PRO A 9 -13.70 -2.47 -2.28
N LEU A 10 -12.54 -1.96 -2.67
CA LEU A 10 -11.54 -1.44 -1.74
C LEU A 10 -11.99 -0.08 -1.19
N GLY A 11 -12.23 -0.02 0.11
CA GLY A 11 -12.44 1.21 0.87
C GLY A 11 -11.12 1.83 1.32
N LYS A 12 -11.06 3.17 1.41
CA LYS A 12 -9.88 3.90 1.90
C LYS A 12 -9.46 3.46 3.32
N THR A 13 -10.43 3.07 4.14
CA THR A 13 -10.22 2.65 5.53
C THR A 13 -9.94 1.16 5.67
N ASP A 14 -9.91 0.40 4.58
CA ASP A 14 -9.68 -1.03 4.63
C ASP A 14 -8.26 -1.32 5.08
N ARG A 15 -8.18 -1.96 6.25
CA ARG A 15 -6.92 -2.27 6.88
C ARG A 15 -6.22 -3.38 6.10
N PHE A 16 -4.91 -3.27 5.96
CA PHE A 16 -4.10 -4.26 5.24
C PHE A 16 -4.29 -5.69 5.76
N ASN A 17 -4.40 -5.85 7.08
CA ASN A 17 -4.61 -7.18 7.69
C ASN A 17 -5.96 -7.81 7.30
N ASN A 18 -7.01 -7.02 7.10
CA ASN A 18 -8.32 -7.50 6.67
C ASN A 18 -8.33 -7.88 5.19
N LEU A 19 -7.41 -7.32 4.41
CA LEU A 19 -7.19 -7.62 2.99
C LEU A 19 -6.15 -8.73 2.76
N GLY A 20 -5.64 -9.36 3.82
CA GLY A 20 -4.58 -10.37 3.72
C GLY A 20 -3.20 -9.80 3.32
N ILE A 21 -3.04 -8.48 3.30
CA ILE A 21 -1.80 -7.80 2.91
C ILE A 21 -0.84 -7.77 4.10
N ASN A 22 0.22 -8.58 4.03
CA ASN A 22 1.24 -8.68 5.07
C ASN A 22 2.40 -7.67 4.87
N SER A 23 3.44 -7.76 5.70
CA SER A 23 4.59 -6.84 5.64
C SER A 23 5.41 -6.94 4.35
N VAL A 24 5.48 -8.12 3.74
CA VAL A 24 6.19 -8.33 2.46
C VAL A 24 5.41 -7.68 1.33
N ASN A 25 4.09 -7.90 1.26
CA ASN A 25 3.26 -7.26 0.24
C ASN A 25 3.26 -5.73 0.38
N ARG A 26 3.20 -5.20 1.61
CA ARG A 26 3.33 -3.75 1.83
C ARG A 26 4.68 -3.20 1.37
N ALA A 27 5.76 -3.96 1.59
CA ALA A 27 7.08 -3.56 1.13
C ALA A 27 7.14 -3.45 -0.39
N GLU A 28 6.58 -4.43 -1.10
CA GLU A 28 6.48 -4.46 -2.56
C GLU A 28 5.67 -3.27 -3.09
N ILE A 29 4.46 -3.05 -2.57
CA ILE A 29 3.62 -1.90 -2.96
C ILE A 29 4.36 -0.58 -2.79
N ILE A 30 5.02 -0.38 -1.64
CA ILE A 30 5.79 0.83 -1.37
C ILE A 30 6.93 0.99 -2.39
N MET A 31 7.67 -0.09 -2.68
CA MET A 31 8.77 -0.04 -3.64
C MET A 31 8.29 0.27 -5.05
N THR A 32 7.22 -0.38 -5.51
CA THR A 32 6.64 -0.14 -6.84
C THR A 32 6.24 1.32 -7.01
N VAL A 33 5.54 1.91 -6.04
CA VAL A 33 5.14 3.33 -6.12
C VAL A 33 6.38 4.25 -6.05
N MET A 34 7.36 3.96 -5.19
CA MET A 34 8.59 4.74 -5.16
C MET A 34 9.34 4.73 -6.51
N GLU A 35 9.39 3.57 -7.18
CA GLU A 35 10.00 3.41 -8.50
C GLU A 35 9.23 4.18 -9.57
N GLU A 36 7.89 4.07 -9.61
CA GLU A 36 7.03 4.76 -10.58
C GLU A 36 7.13 6.29 -10.49
N PHE A 37 7.29 6.83 -9.28
CA PHE A 37 7.39 8.27 -9.03
C PHE A 37 8.82 8.77 -8.82
N TRP A 38 9.84 7.92 -9.05
CA TRP A 38 11.26 8.22 -8.83
C TRP A 38 11.58 8.80 -7.44
N LEU A 39 10.86 8.35 -6.42
CA LEU A 39 11.03 8.82 -5.04
C LEU A 39 12.19 8.10 -4.36
N ASN A 40 13.07 8.86 -3.73
CA ASN A 40 14.16 8.34 -2.90
C ASN A 40 13.99 8.78 -1.44
N VAL A 41 13.08 8.11 -0.73
CA VAL A 41 12.75 8.41 0.68
C VAL A 41 12.98 7.18 1.57
N PRO A 42 13.32 7.36 2.86
CA PRO A 42 13.43 6.25 3.80
C PRO A 42 12.11 5.49 3.92
N ARG A 43 12.10 4.20 3.57
CA ARG A 43 10.89 3.35 3.58
C ARG A 43 10.18 3.31 4.93
N ILE A 44 10.90 3.49 6.03
CA ILE A 44 10.33 3.53 7.38
C ILE A 44 9.30 4.65 7.55
N GLU A 45 9.43 5.74 6.80
CA GLU A 45 8.48 6.87 6.82
C GLU A 45 7.13 6.51 6.19
N LEU A 46 7.13 5.52 5.28
CA LEU A 46 5.96 5.01 4.57
C LEU A 46 5.37 3.77 5.25
N ALA A 47 6.20 3.02 5.98
CA ALA A 47 5.82 1.75 6.63
C ALA A 47 4.77 1.88 7.73
N ARG A 48 4.44 3.11 8.17
CA ARG A 48 3.45 3.39 9.21
C ARG A 48 1.99 3.31 8.74
N ALA A 49 1.74 3.20 7.44
CA ALA A 49 0.39 3.08 6.89
C ALA A 49 -0.31 1.81 7.41
N LYS A 50 -1.56 1.94 7.83
CA LYS A 50 -2.40 0.86 8.38
C LYS A 50 -3.47 0.38 7.41
N ASN A 51 -3.85 1.23 6.46
CA ASN A 51 -4.86 0.98 5.44
C ASN A 51 -4.39 1.53 4.09
N ILE A 52 -5.11 1.17 3.02
CA ILE A 52 -4.79 1.59 1.66
C ILE A 52 -4.84 3.12 1.48
N GLY A 53 -5.80 3.80 2.13
CA GLY A 53 -5.99 5.24 1.99
C GLY A 53 -4.83 6.08 2.55
N GLU A 54 -4.14 5.59 3.58
CA GLU A 54 -3.01 6.28 4.19
C GLU A 54 -1.76 6.29 3.30
N LEU A 55 -1.58 5.33 2.39
CA LEU A 55 -0.39 5.28 1.52
C LEU A 55 -0.31 6.51 0.59
N PRO A 56 -1.35 6.86 -0.20
CA PRO A 56 -1.36 8.09 -0.99
C PRO A 56 -1.08 9.36 -0.18
N ASP A 57 -1.65 9.48 1.02
CA ASP A 57 -1.42 10.65 1.88
C ASP A 57 0.06 10.76 2.31
N LEU A 58 0.69 9.61 2.62
CA LEU A 58 2.10 9.56 2.96
C LEU A 58 2.99 9.89 1.76
N PHE A 59 2.67 9.36 0.57
CA PHE A 59 3.42 9.63 -0.66
C PHE A 59 3.30 11.08 -1.11
N LEU A 60 2.10 11.66 -1.02
CA LEU A 60 1.88 13.07 -1.36
C LEU A 60 2.73 14.01 -0.50
N GLY A 61 2.94 13.67 0.78
CA GLY A 61 3.86 14.40 1.65
C GLY A 61 5.35 14.25 1.33
N LYS A 62 5.71 13.53 0.26
CA LYS A 62 7.10 13.29 -0.20
C LYS A 62 7.38 13.81 -1.61
N LEU A 63 6.34 14.21 -2.35
CA LEU A 63 6.45 14.95 -3.61
C LEU A 63 6.78 16.42 -3.32
#